data_AF-A0A916WSR0-F1
#
_entry.id   AF-A0A916WSR0-F1
#
_cell.length_a   1.000
_cell.length_b   1.000
_cell.length_c   1.000
_cell.angle_alpha   90.00
_cell.angle_beta   90.00
_cell.angle_gamma   90.00
#
_symmetry.space_group_name_H-M   'P 1'
#
loop_
_entity.id
_entity.type
_entity.pdbx_description
1 polymer ?
#
loop_
_entity_poly.entity_id
_entity_poly.type
_entity_poly.pdbx_seq_one_letter_code
_entity_poly.pdbx_strand_id
1 'polypeptide(L)'
;MSFRIRAALDADLKPLYEMAKLTGGGFTNLPPDRTALRAKLDRSHAAFARAEGEIADELFVLVLENAETGEVRGTCQLFTQVGQRHPFYSYRLGTLTQHSRELERTFRAEMLTLTTDLEGSSEVGGLFLHPGERAGWDCSSPGRATSSSGCTAPVSPTASSPNCAA
;
A
#
# COMPACT_ATOMS: atom_id res chain seq x y z
N MET A 1 17.62 -5.36 -18.39
CA MET A 1 16.38 -4.76 -17.85
C MET A 1 16.72 -3.67 -16.87
N SER A 2 16.83 -2.43 -17.37
CA SER A 2 16.92 -1.24 -16.52
C SER A 2 15.51 -0.65 -16.35
N PHE A 3 15.02 -0.56 -15.12
CA PHE A 3 13.76 0.13 -14.82
C PHE A 3 14.05 1.55 -14.30
N ARG A 4 13.23 2.52 -14.68
CA ARG A 4 13.32 3.91 -14.24
C ARG A 4 12.00 4.34 -13.62
N ILE A 5 12.08 5.00 -12.48
CA ILE A 5 10.94 5.65 -11.85
C ILE A 5 10.93 7.11 -12.32
N ARG A 6 9.79 7.57 -12.84
CA ARG A 6 9.60 8.97 -13.23
C ARG A 6 8.19 9.45 -12.87
N ALA A 7 8.01 10.76 -12.90
CA ALA A 7 6.69 11.37 -12.86
C ALA A 7 5.82 10.86 -14.03
N ALA A 8 4.55 10.61 -13.74
CA ALA A 8 3.57 10.25 -14.75
C ALA A 8 3.33 11.43 -15.70
N LEU A 9 3.15 11.11 -16.98
CA LEU A 9 2.83 12.05 -18.04
C LEU A 9 1.44 11.75 -18.59
N ASP A 10 0.87 12.71 -19.31
CA ASP A 10 -0.40 12.55 -20.02
C ASP A 10 -0.42 11.38 -21.01
N ALA A 11 0.74 11.00 -21.55
CA ALA A 11 0.91 9.85 -22.44
C ALA A 11 0.72 8.50 -21.71
N ASP A 12 0.92 8.47 -20.39
CA ASP A 12 0.81 7.26 -19.57
C ASP A 12 -0.65 6.93 -19.19
N LEU A 13 -1.62 7.76 -19.58
CA LEU A 13 -3.04 7.55 -19.28
C LEU A 13 -3.53 6.18 -19.77
N LYS A 14 -3.11 5.74 -20.96
CA LYS A 14 -3.51 4.44 -21.52
C LYS A 14 -2.91 3.28 -20.72
N PRO A 15 -1.59 3.20 -20.47
CA PRO A 15 -1.01 2.21 -19.56
C PRO A 15 -1.65 2.20 -18.17
N LEU A 16 -1.87 3.36 -17.55
CA LEU A 16 -2.52 3.48 -16.24
C LEU A 16 -3.93 2.90 -16.23
N TYR A 17 -4.71 3.17 -17.28
CA TYR A 17 -6.06 2.65 -17.43
C TYR A 17 -6.10 1.12 -17.59
N GLU A 18 -5.19 0.55 -18.39
CA GLU A 18 -5.10 -0.91 -18.52
C GLU A 18 -4.63 -1.57 -17.22
N MET A 19 -3.73 -0.95 -16.46
CA MET A 19 -3.36 -1.42 -15.12
C MET A 19 -4.53 -1.35 -14.12
N ALA A 20 -5.33 -0.28 -14.17
CA ALA A 20 -6.52 -0.11 -13.33
C ALA A 20 -7.58 -1.21 -13.57
N LYS A 21 -7.68 -1.72 -14.80
CA LYS A 21 -8.55 -2.87 -15.10
C LYS A 21 -8.00 -4.16 -14.51
N LEU A 22 -6.68 -4.34 -14.51
CA LEU A 22 -6.02 -5.54 -13.99
C LEU A 22 -6.08 -5.64 -12.45
N THR A 23 -6.16 -4.52 -11.74
CA THR A 23 -6.25 -4.50 -10.27
C THR A 23 -7.57 -5.02 -9.70
N GLY A 24 -8.65 -5.04 -10.48
CA GLY A 24 -9.99 -5.37 -10.01
C GLY A 24 -10.60 -4.29 -9.10
N GLY A 25 -11.88 -4.46 -8.74
CA GLY A 25 -12.69 -3.46 -8.02
C GLY A 25 -12.30 -3.16 -6.57
N GLY A 26 -11.23 -3.76 -6.04
CA GLY A 26 -10.73 -3.52 -4.68
C GLY A 26 -9.72 -2.39 -4.57
N PHE A 27 -9.26 -1.83 -5.69
CA PHE A 27 -8.28 -0.72 -5.72
C PHE A 27 -9.00 0.61 -5.86
N THR A 28 -9.51 1.14 -4.74
CA THR A 28 -10.17 2.45 -4.68
C THR A 28 -9.27 3.59 -5.16
N ASN A 29 -7.95 3.41 -5.04
CA ASN A 29 -7.00 4.44 -5.43
C ASN A 29 -6.62 4.45 -6.92
N LEU A 30 -7.06 3.48 -7.72
CA LEU A 30 -6.84 3.49 -9.18
C LEU A 30 -8.12 3.04 -9.90
N PRO A 31 -9.14 3.92 -9.99
CA PRO A 31 -10.38 3.55 -10.66
C PRO A 31 -10.13 3.35 -12.17
N PRO A 32 -10.76 2.34 -12.80
CA PRO A 32 -10.72 2.14 -14.25
C PRO A 32 -11.65 3.15 -14.95
N ASP A 33 -11.48 4.44 -14.66
CA ASP A 33 -12.16 5.56 -15.31
C ASP A 33 -11.11 6.55 -15.83
N ARG A 34 -11.15 6.81 -17.14
CA ARG A 34 -10.23 7.72 -17.82
C ARG A 34 -10.37 9.16 -17.33
N THR A 35 -11.58 9.59 -16.97
CA THR A 35 -11.84 10.96 -16.52
C THR A 35 -11.20 11.18 -15.14
N ALA A 36 -11.46 10.25 -14.21
CA ALA A 36 -10.81 10.25 -12.90
C ALA A 36 -9.28 10.16 -13.00
N LEU A 37 -8.75 9.30 -13.88
CA LEU A 37 -7.29 9.18 -14.07
C LEU A 37 -6.67 10.45 -14.67
N ARG A 38 -7.31 11.10 -15.64
CA ARG A 38 -6.85 12.39 -16.17
C ARG A 38 -6.80 13.44 -15.08
N ALA A 39 -7.87 13.58 -14.29
CA ALA A 39 -7.90 14.52 -13.18
C ALA A 39 -6.80 14.27 -12.14
N LYS A 40 -6.42 13.00 -11.91
CA LYS A 40 -5.27 12.64 -11.06
C LYS A 40 -3.94 13.06 -11.67
N LEU A 41 -3.75 12.88 -12.98
CA LEU A 41 -2.55 13.34 -13.69
C LEU A 41 -2.44 14.85 -13.67
N ASP A 42 -3.54 15.57 -13.90
CA ASP A 42 -3.57 17.05 -13.83
C ASP A 42 -3.16 17.55 -12.45
N ARG A 43 -3.68 16.92 -11.38
CA ARG A 43 -3.26 17.21 -9.99
C ARG A 43 -1.77 16.93 -9.79
N SER A 44 -1.26 15.84 -10.36
CA SER A 44 0.16 15.50 -10.29
C SER A 44 1.04 16.49 -11.02
N HIS A 45 0.63 16.96 -12.19
CA HIS A 45 1.34 17.99 -12.93
C HIS A 45 1.38 19.30 -12.15
N ALA A 46 0.27 19.70 -11.54
CA ALA A 46 0.21 20.87 -10.68
C ALA A 46 1.14 20.74 -9.46
N ALA A 47 1.16 19.56 -8.81
CA ALA A 47 2.03 19.29 -7.66
C ALA A 47 3.51 19.33 -8.04
N PHE A 48 3.92 18.71 -9.16
CA PHE A 48 5.31 18.75 -9.63
C PHE A 48 5.75 20.12 -10.14
N ALA A 49 4.82 20.94 -10.66
CA ALA A 49 5.11 22.30 -11.12
C ALA A 49 5.27 23.30 -9.96
N ARG A 50 4.76 22.97 -8.77
CA ARG A 50 4.86 23.81 -7.59
C ARG A 50 6.24 23.65 -6.95
N ALA A 51 7.13 24.60 -7.22
CA ALA A 51 8.50 24.58 -6.70
C ALA A 51 8.61 25.07 -5.25
N GLU A 52 7.65 25.90 -4.79
CA GLU A 52 7.73 26.62 -3.51
C GLU A 52 6.36 26.71 -2.82
N GLY A 53 6.35 26.64 -1.48
CA GLY A 53 5.16 26.85 -0.65
C GLY A 53 5.02 25.84 0.49
N GLU A 54 3.99 26.03 1.31
CA GLU A 54 3.62 25.07 2.38
C GLU A 54 3.04 23.78 1.79
N ILE A 55 3.27 22.67 2.50
CA ILE A 55 2.71 21.36 2.18
C ILE A 55 1.18 21.49 2.15
N ALA A 56 0.58 21.18 1.00
CA ALA A 56 -0.87 21.18 0.81
C ALA A 56 -1.36 19.75 0.48
N ASP A 57 -2.65 19.56 0.19
CA ASP A 57 -3.21 18.29 -0.34
C ASP A 57 -2.81 18.09 -1.81
N GLU A 58 -1.59 17.59 -1.99
CA GLU A 58 -0.94 17.33 -3.25
C GLU A 58 -0.92 15.83 -3.52
N LEU A 59 -1.07 15.49 -4.81
CA LEU A 59 -1.04 14.12 -5.28
C LEU A 59 0.13 14.00 -6.25
N PHE A 60 1.08 13.12 -5.96
CA PHE A 60 2.16 12.78 -6.89
C PHE A 60 1.92 11.40 -7.47
N VAL A 61 1.89 11.29 -8.79
CA VAL A 61 1.77 10.01 -9.50
C VAL A 61 3.11 9.68 -10.14
N LEU A 62 3.65 8.54 -9.76
CA LEU A 62 4.88 7.97 -10.28
C LEU A 62 4.57 6.72 -11.11
N VAL A 63 5.37 6.52 -12.14
CA VAL A 63 5.31 5.33 -13.00
C VAL A 63 6.67 4.66 -13.04
N LEU A 64 6.64 3.33 -13.10
CA LEU A 64 7.81 2.50 -13.35
C LEU A 64 7.85 2.16 -14.83
N GLU A 65 8.82 2.70 -15.55
CA GLU A 65 9.04 2.47 -16.97
C GLU A 65 10.21 1.51 -17.18
N ASN A 66 10.07 0.57 -18.11
CA ASN A 66 11.19 -0.21 -18.62
C ASN A 66 11.98 0.67 -19.62
N ALA A 67 13.24 0.99 -19.28
CA ALA A 67 14.07 1.88 -20.09
C ALA A 67 14.45 1.32 -21.46
N GLU A 68 14.29 0.01 -21.69
CA GLU A 68 14.60 -0.65 -22.96
C GLU A 68 13.38 -0.63 -23.90
N THR A 69 12.16 -0.80 -23.38
CA THR A 69 10.93 -0.89 -24.19
C THR A 69 10.06 0.38 -24.15
N GLY A 70 10.30 1.27 -23.19
CA GLY A 70 9.46 2.44 -22.92
C GLY A 70 8.10 2.10 -22.29
N GLU A 71 7.89 0.83 -21.90
CA GLU A 71 6.61 0.39 -21.38
C GLU A 71 6.50 0.66 -19.88
N VAL A 72 5.37 1.25 -19.48
CA VAL A 72 5.02 1.42 -18.08
C VAL A 72 4.54 0.08 -17.50
N ARG A 73 5.29 -0.42 -16.51
CA ARG A 73 5.04 -1.71 -15.84
C ARG A 73 4.60 -1.57 -14.39
N GLY A 74 4.57 -0.36 -13.84
CA GLY A 74 4.04 -0.13 -12.51
C GLY A 74 3.64 1.32 -12.27
N THR A 75 2.92 1.54 -11.19
CA THR A 75 2.49 2.86 -10.74
C THR A 75 2.53 2.94 -9.21
N CYS A 76 2.75 4.15 -8.71
CA CYS A 76 2.72 4.50 -7.30
C CYS A 76 2.11 5.90 -7.18
N GLN A 77 1.35 6.15 -6.13
CA GLN A 77 0.77 7.45 -5.82
C GLN A 77 1.19 7.86 -4.41
N LEU A 78 1.58 9.12 -4.24
CA LEU A 78 1.85 9.71 -2.95
C LEU A 78 0.87 10.86 -2.70
N PHE A 79 0.24 10.83 -1.53
CA PHE A 79 -0.58 11.91 -0.98
C PHE A 79 0.23 12.56 0.13
N THR A 80 0.41 13.87 0.04
CA THR A 80 1.16 14.63 1.05
C THR A 80 0.38 14.79 2.35
N GLN A 81 -0.93 15.06 2.26
CA GLN A 81 -1.83 15.21 3.38
C GLN A 81 -3.15 14.50 3.12
N VAL A 82 -3.41 13.42 3.84
CA VAL A 82 -4.72 12.76 3.84
C VAL A 82 -5.68 13.43 4.80
N GLY A 83 -6.98 13.25 4.60
CA GLY A 83 -8.01 13.80 5.49
C GLY A 83 -8.47 15.23 5.18
N GLN A 84 -7.77 15.98 4.31
CA GLN A 84 -8.06 17.40 4.05
C GLN A 84 -9.35 17.63 3.24
N ARG A 85 -9.56 16.88 2.14
CA ARG A 85 -10.77 17.01 1.29
C ARG A 85 -11.89 16.07 1.72
N HIS A 86 -11.51 14.89 2.17
CA HIS A 86 -12.43 13.87 2.67
C HIS A 86 -11.81 13.24 3.91
N PRO A 87 -12.60 13.00 4.98
CA PRO A 87 -12.10 12.40 6.20
C PRO A 87 -11.51 11.02 5.92
N PHE A 88 -10.29 10.80 6.38
CA PHE A 88 -9.61 9.51 6.28
C PHE A 88 -9.98 8.65 7.49
N TYR A 89 -10.82 7.64 7.26
CA TYR A 89 -11.29 6.76 8.31
C TYR A 89 -10.37 5.55 8.49
N SER A 90 -10.00 5.28 9.73
CA SER A 90 -9.32 4.06 10.15
C SER A 90 -10.10 3.37 11.26
N TYR A 91 -9.92 2.05 11.40
CA TYR A 91 -10.44 1.31 12.54
C TYR A 91 -9.31 1.03 13.53
N ARG A 92 -9.47 1.50 14.76
CA ARG A 92 -8.60 1.17 15.87
C ARG A 92 -9.12 -0.06 16.58
N LEU A 93 -8.30 -1.11 16.63
CA LEU A 93 -8.56 -2.29 17.45
C LEU A 93 -8.25 -1.98 18.92
N GLY A 94 -9.27 -2.05 19.77
CA GLY A 94 -9.14 -1.91 21.21
C GLY A 94 -9.62 -3.16 21.94
N THR A 95 -9.04 -3.47 23.09
CA THR A 95 -9.49 -4.58 23.93
C THR A 95 -10.27 -4.03 25.12
N LEU A 96 -11.56 -4.33 25.19
CA LEU A 96 -12.40 -4.04 26.34
C LEU A 96 -12.30 -5.21 27.34
N THR A 97 -11.71 -4.95 28.50
CA THR A 97 -11.67 -5.91 29.61
C THR A 97 -12.70 -5.50 30.66
N GLN A 98 -13.72 -6.32 30.87
CA GLN A 98 -14.73 -6.12 31.92
C GLN A 98 -14.64 -7.25 32.93
N HIS A 99 -14.57 -6.89 34.21
CA HIS A 99 -14.59 -7.86 35.32
C HIS A 99 -15.99 -7.89 35.93
N SER A 100 -16.72 -8.97 35.72
CA SER A 100 -18.00 -9.19 36.41
C SER A 100 -17.72 -9.74 37.81
N ARG A 101 -18.01 -8.94 38.84
CA ARG A 101 -17.89 -9.36 40.25
C ARG A 101 -18.91 -10.42 40.63
N GLU A 102 -20.09 -10.42 40.01
CA GLU A 102 -21.18 -11.36 40.32
C GLU A 102 -20.92 -12.75 39.73
N LEU A 103 -20.15 -12.84 38.65
CA LEU A 103 -19.82 -14.10 37.96
C LEU A 103 -18.37 -14.55 38.20
N GLU A 104 -17.58 -13.82 38.99
CA GLU A 104 -16.13 -14.00 39.19
C GLU A 104 -15.36 -14.27 37.88
N ARG A 105 -15.74 -13.57 36.81
CA ARG A 105 -15.19 -13.78 35.47
C ARG A 105 -14.73 -12.48 34.84
N THR A 106 -13.58 -12.56 34.18
CA THR A 106 -13.05 -11.48 33.34
C THR A 106 -13.42 -11.76 31.89
N PHE A 107 -14.19 -10.86 31.29
CA PHE A 107 -14.52 -10.86 29.87
C PHE A 107 -13.55 -9.94 29.13
N ARG A 108 -12.97 -10.45 28.03
CA ARG A 108 -12.14 -9.66 27.12
C ARG A 108 -12.78 -9.72 25.75
N ALA A 109 -13.15 -8.57 25.21
CA ALA A 109 -13.64 -8.45 23.85
C ALA A 109 -12.78 -7.48 23.06
N GLU A 110 -12.53 -7.82 21.80
CA GLU A 110 -11.93 -6.92 20.84
C GLU A 110 -13.03 -6.07 20.19
N MET A 111 -12.82 -4.76 20.14
CA MET A 111 -13.75 -3.81 19.54
C MET A 111 -13.01 -2.95 18.52
N LEU A 112 -13.66 -2.73 17.37
CA LEU A 112 -13.19 -1.80 16.35
C LEU A 112 -13.85 -0.44 16.58
N THR A 113 -13.05 0.58 16.80
CA THR A 113 -13.51 1.97 16.93
C THR A 113 -13.14 2.75 15.68
N LEU A 114 -14.10 3.46 15.09
CA LEU A 114 -13.84 4.33 13.94
C LEU A 114 -13.09 5.59 14.41
N THR A 115 -11.95 5.88 13.79
CA THR A 115 -11.07 7.00 14.12
C THR A 115 -10.61 7.74 12.87
N THR A 116 -10.16 9.00 13.03
CA THR A 116 -9.59 9.84 11.94
C THR A 116 -8.19 10.34 12.29
N ASP A 117 -7.47 9.61 13.14
CA ASP A 117 -6.19 10.02 13.75
C ASP A 117 -5.05 10.24 12.73
N LEU A 118 -5.23 9.84 11.46
CA LEU A 118 -4.23 9.95 10.40
C LEU A 118 -4.39 11.21 9.54
N GLU A 119 -5.33 12.10 9.88
CA GLU A 119 -5.47 13.40 9.22
C GLU A 119 -4.16 14.19 9.23
N GLY A 120 -3.79 14.76 8.08
CA GLY A 120 -2.54 15.48 7.88
C GLY A 120 -1.30 14.60 7.66
N SER A 121 -1.41 13.27 7.79
CA SER A 121 -0.31 12.36 7.47
C SER A 121 -0.13 12.20 5.95
N SER A 122 1.06 11.77 5.53
CA SER A 122 1.29 11.36 4.14
C SER A 122 0.93 9.89 3.93
N GLU A 123 0.31 9.57 2.79
CA GLU A 123 -0.06 8.21 2.42
C GLU A 123 0.60 7.82 1.10
N VAL A 124 1.08 6.58 1.04
CA VAL A 124 1.47 5.95 -0.22
C VAL A 124 0.35 5.00 -0.62
N GLY A 125 -0.23 5.24 -1.79
CA GLY A 125 -1.32 4.45 -2.32
C GLY A 125 -1.10 4.10 -3.78
N GLY A 126 -2.01 3.31 -4.35
CA GLY A 126 -1.96 3.04 -5.80
C GLY A 126 -0.71 2.26 -6.23
N LEU A 127 -0.01 1.59 -5.30
CA LEU A 127 1.17 0.80 -5.61
C LEU A 127 0.74 -0.46 -6.37
N PHE A 128 1.02 -0.47 -7.66
CA PHE A 128 0.72 -1.59 -8.53
C PHE A 128 1.89 -1.92 -9.44
N LEU A 129 2.17 -3.21 -9.57
CA LEU A 129 3.15 -3.74 -10.50
C LEU A 129 2.46 -4.74 -11.43
N HIS A 130 2.81 -4.71 -12.71
CA HIS A 130 2.32 -5.66 -13.71
C HIS A 130 2.68 -7.09 -13.30
N PRO A 131 1.75 -8.08 -13.38
CA PRO A 131 2.00 -9.45 -12.92
C PRO A 131 3.27 -10.10 -13.46
N GLY A 132 3.63 -9.81 -14.72
CA GLY A 132 4.86 -10.31 -15.34
C GLY A 132 6.16 -9.84 -14.69
N GLU A 133 6.13 -8.74 -13.92
CA GLU A 133 7.28 -8.18 -13.22
C GLU A 133 7.23 -8.45 -11.70
N ARG A 134 6.19 -9.14 -11.20
CA ARG A 134 6.03 -9.46 -9.77
C ARG A 134 6.98 -10.55 -9.27
N ALA A 135 7.85 -11.08 -10.12
CA ALA A 135 8.86 -12.06 -9.77
C ALA A 135 10.13 -11.40 -9.21
N GLY A 136 10.01 -10.74 -8.06
CA GLY A 136 11.16 -10.17 -7.32
C GLY A 136 11.77 -11.13 -6.29
N TRP A 137 11.14 -12.26 -6.02
CA TRP A 137 11.67 -13.31 -5.14
C TRP A 137 11.13 -14.64 -5.63
N ASP A 138 11.75 -15.14 -6.68
CA ASP A 138 11.66 -16.56 -6.99
C ASP A 138 12.85 -17.25 -6.32
N CYS A 139 12.59 -18.09 -5.31
CA CYS A 139 13.60 -18.97 -4.71
C CYS A 139 14.11 -20.04 -5.69
N SER A 140 13.54 -20.14 -6.90
CA SER A 140 13.77 -21.26 -7.81
C SER A 140 14.76 -21.01 -8.95
N SER A 141 15.41 -19.84 -9.03
CA SER A 141 16.53 -19.67 -9.99
C SER A 141 17.78 -20.45 -9.51
N PRO A 142 18.19 -21.55 -10.19
CA PRO A 142 19.37 -22.32 -9.82
C PRO A 142 20.57 -21.67 -10.50
N GLY A 143 21.12 -20.62 -9.93
CA GLY A 143 22.16 -19.89 -10.65
C GLY A 143 22.85 -18.72 -9.99
N ARG A 144 22.77 -18.54 -8.66
CA ARG A 144 23.72 -17.67 -7.94
C ARG A 144 23.72 -17.91 -6.43
N ALA A 145 23.99 -19.14 -6.03
CA ALA A 145 24.36 -19.44 -4.64
C ALA A 145 25.89 -19.48 -4.53
N THR A 146 26.51 -18.35 -4.18
CA THR A 146 27.80 -18.36 -3.49
C THR A 146 27.78 -17.37 -2.32
N SER A 147 28.24 -17.90 -1.18
CA SER A 147 28.46 -17.30 0.15
C SER A 147 27.24 -16.85 0.97
N SER A 148 26.61 -17.85 1.60
CA SER A 148 26.47 -17.97 3.06
C SER A 148 26.24 -16.68 3.89
N SER A 149 25.00 -16.44 4.31
CA SER A 149 24.60 -16.48 5.73
C SER A 149 23.13 -16.06 5.91
N GLY A 150 22.32 -17.04 6.34
CA GLY A 150 21.21 -16.83 7.28
C GLY A 150 19.96 -16.09 6.79
N CYS A 151 19.01 -16.82 6.21
CA CYS A 151 17.58 -16.52 6.41
C CYS A 151 16.74 -17.79 6.24
N THR A 152 16.58 -18.52 7.34
CA THR A 152 15.45 -19.44 7.53
C THR A 152 15.11 -19.48 9.01
N ALA A 153 13.97 -18.89 9.37
CA ALA A 153 13.23 -19.29 10.56
C ALA A 153 11.84 -19.73 10.09
N PRO A 154 11.55 -21.04 10.05
CA PRO A 154 10.18 -21.51 9.96
C PRO A 154 9.55 -21.47 11.36
N VAL A 155 8.40 -20.81 11.49
CA VAL A 155 7.56 -20.89 12.68
C VAL A 155 6.74 -22.17 12.56
N SER A 156 7.15 -23.22 13.25
CA SER A 156 6.37 -24.46 13.40
C SER A 156 5.24 -24.25 14.42
N PRO A 157 4.03 -24.78 14.17
CA PRO A 157 2.98 -24.86 15.18
C PRO A 157 3.02 -26.24 15.85
N THR A 158 3.22 -26.30 17.17
CA THR A 158 2.92 -27.51 17.93
C THR A 158 2.49 -27.20 19.35
N ALA A 159 1.34 -27.77 19.71
CA ALA A 159 0.68 -27.70 21.00
C ALA A 159 1.52 -28.28 22.14
N SER A 160 1.38 -27.70 23.34
CA SER A 160 1.66 -28.39 24.60
C SER A 160 0.88 -27.77 25.77
N SER A 161 -0.10 -28.52 26.26
CA SER A 161 -0.41 -28.67 27.69
C SER A 161 -0.18 -30.16 27.99
N PRO A 162 0.28 -30.60 29.19
CA PRO A 162 -0.26 -30.22 30.51
C PRO A 162 0.75 -30.12 31.68
N ASN A 163 0.25 -29.63 32.84
CA ASN A 163 0.62 -29.88 34.26
C ASN A 163 2.10 -29.88 34.72
N CYS A 164 2.44 -29.10 35.75
CA CYS A 164 2.51 -29.55 37.17
C CYS A 164 3.07 -28.48 38.15
N ALA A 165 2.42 -28.39 39.31
CA ALA A 165 2.92 -28.05 40.66
C ALA A 165 3.42 -26.63 41.04
N ALA A 166 2.58 -25.90 41.81
CA ALA A 166 2.76 -25.69 43.26
C ALA A 166 1.43 -25.23 43.87
#